data_AF-A0A925VYZ3-F1
#
_entry.id   AF-A0A925VYZ3-F1
#
_cell.length_a   1.000
_cell.length_b   1.000
_cell.length_c   1.000
_cell.angle_alpha   90.00
_cell.angle_beta   90.00
_cell.angle_gamma   90.00
#
_symmetry.space_group_name_H-M   'P 1'
#
loop_
_entity.id
_entity.type
_entity.pdbx_description
1 polymer ?
#
loop_
_entity_poly.entity_id
_entity_poly.type
_entity_poly.pdbx_seq_one_letter_code
_entity_poly.pdbx_strand_id
1 'polypeptide(L)'
;QYHRYTIDIYVHYALLAKAVRRDTAHAVLPALSRMFDVLLHLTRGDGTIPLVGDDDGGRLVQLDGRPPHDVRALLATGAVMLEREDLAWVGRGDDAAHCWLLGSRAVELRDALVSKAPPACARAFRDGGIYTMRDGWGNSSSVAVIDAGPHGALSYGHSHADALSIDLSIAGRPLFVDAGTYTYVGDERNAFRATSAHNTVEIDGVGTSIPDTAFRWRKVSHATATAWEAAPEYSYFSGTHDGYRDLPDPVQHERAVLHNHEGLWVVRDAISSAGRHSAVLRWHCAPGLNPLEVREASGQSQLAIDELSSPRALLVMCGSAAGGMSLDAGWVSGQFGHKAAATVCTWRQPVNGNAVLASIVIDSARYGIAPSGGNDHAARVHGAAAVLALDIVASANTEQMLIMVGNGGTLTFNRRQFDADIVLLRIDTLTGQQLGQIAVPLLSPA
;
A
#
# COMPACT_ATOMS: atom_id res chain seq x y z
N GLN A 1 1.22 -0.47 -14.50
CA GLN A 1 1.36 -1.39 -15.67
C GLN A 1 2.58 -1.13 -16.58
N TYR A 2 2.84 0.11 -17.02
CA TYR A 2 3.85 0.38 -18.08
C TYR A 2 5.28 -0.10 -17.80
N HIS A 3 5.68 -0.20 -16.52
CA HIS A 3 6.94 -0.84 -16.13
C HIS A 3 7.03 -2.30 -16.58
N ARG A 4 5.98 -3.10 -16.32
CA ARG A 4 5.83 -4.49 -16.79
C ARG A 4 5.88 -4.55 -18.32
N TYR A 5 5.16 -3.66 -19.01
CA TYR A 5 5.16 -3.61 -20.47
C TYR A 5 6.55 -3.31 -21.06
N THR A 6 7.32 -2.46 -20.38
CA THR A 6 8.71 -2.18 -20.76
C THR A 6 9.62 -3.40 -20.56
N ILE A 7 9.44 -4.15 -19.46
CA ILE A 7 10.14 -5.43 -19.24
C ILE A 7 9.80 -6.42 -20.35
N ASP A 8 8.51 -6.57 -20.72
CA ASP A 8 8.08 -7.44 -21.82
C ASP A 8 8.87 -7.13 -23.10
N ILE A 9 9.00 -5.84 -23.48
CA ILE A 9 9.73 -5.42 -24.68
C ILE A 9 11.20 -5.83 -24.63
N TYR A 10 11.89 -5.55 -23.52
CA TYR A 10 13.32 -5.87 -23.40
C TYR A 10 13.59 -7.38 -23.27
N VAL A 11 12.68 -8.13 -22.65
CA VAL A 11 12.71 -9.60 -22.64
C VAL A 11 12.65 -10.13 -24.07
N HIS A 12 11.69 -9.69 -24.88
CA HIS A 12 11.56 -10.13 -26.26
C HIS A 12 12.77 -9.73 -27.11
N TYR A 13 13.29 -8.50 -26.93
CA TYR A 13 14.52 -8.07 -27.58
C TYR A 13 15.70 -8.99 -27.24
N ALA A 14 15.90 -9.32 -25.97
CA ALA A 14 17.00 -10.18 -25.54
C ALA A 14 16.87 -11.61 -26.11
N LEU A 15 15.65 -12.17 -26.12
CA LEU A 15 15.38 -13.49 -26.71
C LEU A 15 15.60 -13.50 -28.22
N LEU A 16 15.13 -12.48 -28.92
CA LEU A 16 15.33 -12.35 -30.37
C LEU A 16 16.82 -12.20 -30.71
N ALA A 17 17.55 -11.34 -30.01
CA ALA A 17 18.98 -11.14 -30.19
C ALA A 17 19.76 -12.46 -30.02
N LYS A 18 19.42 -13.25 -28.99
CA LYS A 18 19.97 -14.59 -28.77
C LYS A 18 19.63 -15.54 -29.93
N ALA A 19 18.38 -15.57 -30.39
CA ALA A 19 17.92 -16.43 -31.48
C ALA A 19 18.65 -16.15 -32.80
N VAL A 20 18.93 -14.88 -33.11
CA VAL A 20 19.68 -14.47 -34.32
C VAL A 20 21.20 -14.44 -34.10
N ARG A 21 21.69 -14.96 -32.96
CA ARG A 21 23.12 -15.01 -32.59
C ARG A 21 23.81 -13.64 -32.61
N ARG A 22 23.12 -12.60 -32.18
CA ARG A 22 23.67 -11.25 -31.98
C ARG A 22 23.91 -11.00 -30.51
N ASP A 23 25.14 -10.63 -30.18
CA ASP A 23 25.54 -10.27 -28.83
C ASP A 23 25.26 -8.78 -28.55
N THR A 24 24.01 -8.35 -28.67
CA THR A 24 23.59 -6.98 -28.34
C THR A 24 22.70 -6.92 -27.10
N ALA A 25 22.30 -8.07 -26.58
CA ALA A 25 21.45 -8.17 -25.39
C ALA A 25 22.21 -7.88 -24.09
N HIS A 26 23.52 -8.18 -24.02
CA HIS A 26 24.32 -7.98 -22.81
C HIS A 26 24.26 -6.54 -22.27
N ALA A 27 24.10 -5.56 -23.17
CA ALA A 27 23.99 -4.15 -22.81
C ALA A 27 22.72 -3.81 -22.01
N VAL A 28 21.62 -4.58 -22.17
CA VAL A 28 20.34 -4.30 -21.48
C VAL A 28 20.10 -5.20 -20.28
N LEU A 29 20.76 -6.37 -20.17
CA LEU A 29 20.53 -7.33 -19.09
C LEU A 29 20.71 -6.74 -17.68
N PRO A 30 21.73 -5.90 -17.38
CA PRO A 30 21.86 -5.31 -16.05
C PRO A 30 20.69 -4.40 -15.69
N ALA A 31 20.18 -3.61 -16.65
CA ALA A 31 19.02 -2.76 -16.45
C ALA A 31 17.75 -3.59 -16.27
N LEU A 32 17.56 -4.59 -17.14
CA LEU A 32 16.44 -5.52 -17.08
C LEU A 32 16.38 -6.25 -15.73
N SER A 33 17.51 -6.71 -15.19
CA SER A 33 17.56 -7.34 -13.87
C SER A 33 17.09 -6.40 -12.75
N ARG A 34 17.50 -5.11 -12.77
CA ARG A 34 16.98 -4.11 -11.82
C ARG A 34 15.51 -3.82 -12.01
N MET A 35 15.00 -3.85 -13.24
CA MET A 35 13.57 -3.70 -13.49
C MET A 35 12.77 -4.87 -12.91
N PHE A 36 13.31 -6.09 -13.00
CA PHE A 36 12.73 -7.27 -12.36
C PHE A 36 12.73 -7.16 -10.83
N ASP A 37 13.71 -6.52 -10.19
CA ASP A 37 13.66 -6.26 -8.74
C ASP A 37 12.39 -5.47 -8.35
N VAL A 38 12.08 -4.41 -9.10
CA VAL A 38 10.86 -3.62 -8.86
C VAL A 38 9.61 -4.49 -9.01
N LEU A 39 9.52 -5.23 -10.12
CA LEU A 39 8.36 -6.08 -10.40
C LEU A 39 8.17 -7.17 -9.33
N LEU A 40 9.26 -7.81 -8.91
CA LEU A 40 9.29 -8.81 -7.85
C LEU A 40 8.69 -8.24 -6.56
N HIS A 41 9.16 -7.08 -6.11
CA HIS A 41 8.73 -6.46 -4.86
C HIS A 41 7.30 -5.90 -4.90
N LEU A 42 6.78 -5.55 -6.08
CA LEU A 42 5.38 -5.17 -6.29
C LEU A 42 4.42 -6.37 -6.27
N THR A 43 4.91 -7.59 -6.45
CA THR A 43 4.06 -8.78 -6.64
C THR A 43 3.42 -9.21 -5.32
N ARG A 44 2.09 -9.26 -5.28
CA ARG A 44 1.27 -9.75 -4.15
C ARG A 44 1.26 -11.28 -4.08
N GLY A 45 0.70 -11.84 -3.01
CA GLY A 45 0.62 -13.29 -2.80
C GLY A 45 -0.17 -14.05 -3.87
N ASP A 46 -1.13 -13.39 -4.53
CA ASP A 46 -1.90 -13.91 -5.65
C ASP A 46 -1.20 -13.78 -7.03
N GLY A 47 0.00 -13.18 -7.07
CA GLY A 47 0.77 -12.94 -8.29
C GLY A 47 0.48 -11.60 -8.98
N THR A 48 -0.50 -10.84 -8.49
CA THR A 48 -0.88 -9.55 -9.06
C THR A 48 0.01 -8.40 -8.57
N ILE A 49 0.07 -7.30 -9.31
CA ILE A 49 0.70 -6.04 -8.88
C ILE A 49 -0.36 -4.96 -8.63
N PRO A 50 -0.05 -3.90 -7.85
CA PRO A 50 -0.92 -2.74 -7.68
C PRO A 50 -1.28 -2.03 -8.99
N LEU A 51 -2.42 -1.34 -8.98
CA LEU A 51 -2.97 -0.61 -10.13
C LEU A 51 -2.51 0.86 -10.18
N VAL A 52 -1.30 1.16 -9.68
CA VAL A 52 -0.77 2.52 -9.56
C VAL A 52 -0.58 3.16 -10.94
N GLY A 53 -1.07 4.40 -11.07
CA GLY A 53 -1.08 5.18 -12.31
C GLY A 53 -1.94 4.57 -13.41
N ASP A 54 -1.56 4.83 -14.66
CA ASP A 54 -2.31 4.26 -15.79
C ASP A 54 -2.01 2.77 -16.06
N ASP A 55 -3.07 2.01 -16.32
CA ASP A 55 -3.10 0.62 -16.75
C ASP A 55 -4.12 0.44 -17.90
N ASP A 56 -3.63 0.20 -19.10
CA ASP A 56 -4.41 -0.13 -20.28
C ASP A 56 -4.47 -1.64 -20.58
N GLY A 57 -3.87 -2.47 -19.71
CA GLY A 57 -3.73 -3.91 -19.89
C GLY A 57 -2.67 -4.32 -20.93
N GLY A 58 -1.82 -3.40 -21.37
CA GLY A 58 -0.81 -3.63 -22.40
C GLY A 58 0.09 -4.85 -22.15
N ARG A 59 0.23 -5.68 -23.19
CA ARG A 59 1.15 -6.82 -23.28
C ARG A 59 1.74 -6.86 -24.68
N LEU A 60 3.03 -7.15 -24.80
CA LEU A 60 3.64 -7.20 -26.13
C LEU A 60 3.09 -8.38 -26.94
N VAL A 61 2.98 -9.53 -26.30
CA VAL A 61 2.33 -10.73 -26.85
C VAL A 61 1.48 -11.36 -25.76
N GLN A 62 0.23 -11.70 -26.08
CA GLN A 62 -0.66 -12.41 -25.15
C GLN A 62 -0.54 -13.92 -25.37
N LEU A 63 0.18 -14.58 -24.47
CA LEU A 63 0.51 -16.01 -24.55
C LEU A 63 -0.27 -16.87 -23.55
N ASP A 64 -1.09 -16.25 -22.70
CA ASP A 64 -1.98 -16.92 -21.76
C ASP A 64 -3.25 -16.10 -21.49
N GLY A 65 -4.14 -16.68 -20.66
CA GLY A 65 -5.40 -16.08 -20.24
C GLY A 65 -5.32 -15.30 -18.92
N ARG A 66 -4.13 -14.97 -18.41
CA ARG A 66 -4.00 -14.29 -17.11
C ARG A 66 -4.51 -12.84 -17.18
N PRO A 67 -4.99 -12.28 -16.06
CA PRO A 67 -5.19 -10.84 -15.95
C PRO A 67 -3.90 -10.07 -16.29
N PRO A 68 -3.97 -8.88 -16.91
CA PRO A 68 -2.78 -8.12 -17.30
C PRO A 68 -1.84 -7.74 -16.16
N HIS A 69 -2.35 -7.65 -14.93
CA HIS A 69 -1.59 -7.30 -13.74
C HIS A 69 -1.05 -8.53 -12.99
N ASP A 70 -1.32 -9.77 -13.44
CA ASP A 70 -0.62 -10.97 -12.94
C ASP A 70 0.71 -11.14 -13.69
N VAL A 71 1.81 -11.14 -12.93
CA VAL A 71 3.16 -11.02 -13.47
C VAL A 71 3.99 -12.28 -13.31
N ARG A 72 3.41 -13.36 -12.78
CA ARG A 72 4.14 -14.60 -12.46
C ARG A 72 4.83 -15.22 -13.68
N ALA A 73 4.16 -15.25 -14.83
CA ALA A 73 4.76 -15.79 -16.06
C ALA A 73 5.96 -14.96 -16.55
N LEU A 74 5.91 -13.64 -16.39
CA LEU A 74 7.03 -12.77 -16.74
C LEU A 74 8.20 -12.94 -15.76
N LEU A 75 7.92 -13.10 -14.47
CA LEU A 75 8.93 -13.43 -13.46
C LEU A 75 9.58 -14.80 -13.74
N ALA A 76 8.80 -15.83 -14.10
CA ALA A 76 9.33 -17.14 -14.49
C ALA A 76 10.26 -17.06 -15.71
N THR A 77 9.87 -16.26 -16.71
CA THR A 77 10.69 -15.99 -17.90
C THR A 77 12.01 -15.31 -17.51
N GLY A 78 11.92 -14.24 -16.70
CA GLY A 78 13.09 -13.54 -16.17
C GLY A 78 14.01 -14.43 -15.33
N ALA A 79 13.45 -15.34 -14.55
CA ALA A 79 14.19 -16.28 -13.72
C ALA A 79 15.13 -17.17 -14.53
N VAL A 80 14.64 -17.77 -15.61
CA VAL A 80 15.45 -18.63 -16.49
C VAL A 80 16.43 -17.81 -17.31
N MET A 81 16.02 -16.64 -17.80
CA MET A 81 16.89 -15.79 -18.62
C MET A 81 18.06 -15.20 -17.84
N LEU A 82 17.85 -14.88 -16.56
CA LEU A 82 18.82 -14.21 -15.70
C LEU A 82 19.44 -15.15 -14.66
N GLU A 83 19.04 -16.43 -14.64
CA GLU A 83 19.47 -17.44 -13.67
C GLU A 83 19.23 -17.00 -12.21
N ARG A 84 18.00 -16.50 -11.95
CA ARG A 84 17.62 -15.88 -10.69
C ARG A 84 16.62 -16.71 -9.89
N GLU A 85 17.07 -17.22 -8.74
CA GLU A 85 16.28 -18.06 -7.82
C GLU A 85 15.09 -17.31 -7.18
N ASP A 86 15.26 -16.02 -6.91
CA ASP A 86 14.24 -15.18 -6.28
C ASP A 86 13.05 -14.90 -7.22
N LEU A 87 13.34 -14.65 -8.50
CA LEU A 87 12.32 -14.56 -9.54
C LEU A 87 11.64 -15.91 -9.77
N ALA A 88 12.39 -17.02 -9.73
CA ALA A 88 11.84 -18.37 -9.87
C ALA A 88 10.86 -18.68 -8.72
N TRP A 89 11.23 -18.31 -7.49
CA TRP A 89 10.38 -18.48 -6.32
C TRP A 89 9.04 -17.80 -6.51
N VAL A 90 9.01 -16.49 -6.80
CA VAL A 90 7.73 -15.74 -6.91
C VAL A 90 6.99 -16.06 -8.21
N GLY A 91 7.71 -16.33 -9.29
CA GLY A 91 7.16 -16.73 -10.59
C GLY A 91 6.68 -18.18 -10.66
N ARG A 92 6.66 -18.94 -9.55
CA ARG A 92 6.14 -20.32 -9.52
C ARG A 92 4.64 -20.36 -9.85
N GLY A 93 4.19 -21.39 -10.57
CA GLY A 93 2.78 -21.60 -10.91
C GLY A 93 2.60 -22.09 -12.33
N ASP A 94 1.41 -21.88 -12.90
CA ASP A 94 1.16 -22.27 -14.30
C ASP A 94 2.01 -21.41 -15.25
N ASP A 95 2.75 -22.08 -16.13
CA ASP A 95 3.84 -21.55 -16.92
C ASP A 95 3.51 -21.40 -18.39
N ALA A 96 2.23 -21.41 -18.78
CA ALA A 96 1.84 -21.43 -20.19
C ALA A 96 2.60 -20.39 -21.06
N ALA A 97 2.62 -19.11 -20.66
CA ALA A 97 3.34 -18.09 -21.41
C ALA A 97 4.87 -18.27 -21.41
N HIS A 98 5.45 -18.73 -20.31
CA HIS A 98 6.88 -19.07 -20.19
C HIS A 98 7.26 -20.22 -21.12
N CYS A 99 6.43 -21.27 -21.18
CA CYS A 99 6.56 -22.40 -22.11
C CYS A 99 6.51 -21.94 -23.56
N TRP A 100 5.56 -21.07 -23.92
CA TRP A 100 5.44 -20.57 -25.29
C TRP A 100 6.65 -19.72 -25.71
N LEU A 101 7.26 -18.97 -24.79
CA LEU A 101 8.44 -18.13 -25.07
C LEU A 101 9.75 -18.91 -25.14
N LEU A 102 9.97 -19.83 -24.20
CA LEU A 102 11.28 -20.46 -23.99
C LEU A 102 11.30 -21.97 -24.27
N GLY A 103 10.15 -22.58 -24.58
CA GLY A 103 9.97 -24.01 -24.78
C GLY A 103 9.69 -24.76 -23.47
N SER A 104 9.23 -26.01 -23.59
CA SER A 104 8.81 -26.83 -22.44
C SER A 104 9.92 -27.08 -21.40
N ARG A 105 11.19 -27.17 -21.84
CA ARG A 105 12.36 -27.34 -20.94
C ARG A 105 12.54 -26.16 -19.99
N ALA A 106 11.99 -24.98 -20.30
CA ALA A 106 12.12 -23.80 -19.46
C ALA A 106 11.40 -23.96 -18.11
N VAL A 107 10.35 -24.76 -18.03
CA VAL A 107 9.66 -25.08 -16.76
C VAL A 107 10.61 -25.81 -15.83
N GLU A 108 11.27 -26.85 -16.34
CA GLU A 108 12.21 -27.66 -15.57
C GLU A 108 13.43 -26.84 -15.12
N LEU A 109 13.88 -25.88 -15.95
CA LEU A 109 14.94 -24.93 -15.58
C LEU A 109 14.49 -23.96 -14.48
N ARG A 110 13.25 -23.44 -14.55
CA ARG A 110 12.68 -22.58 -13.51
C ARG A 110 12.56 -23.35 -12.20
N ASP A 111 12.00 -24.55 -12.22
CA ASP A 111 11.80 -25.38 -11.04
C ASP A 111 13.13 -25.73 -10.35
N ALA A 112 14.19 -25.96 -11.14
CA ALA A 112 15.54 -26.18 -10.61
C ALA A 112 16.13 -24.95 -9.90
N LEU A 113 15.66 -23.74 -10.23
CA LEU A 113 16.06 -22.49 -9.58
C LEU A 113 15.23 -22.16 -8.33
N VAL A 114 14.11 -22.85 -8.08
CA VAL A 114 13.26 -22.59 -6.90
C VAL A 114 13.94 -23.19 -5.66
N SER A 115 14.90 -22.47 -5.11
CA SER A 115 15.65 -22.92 -3.92
C SER A 115 15.32 -22.10 -2.68
N LYS A 116 15.19 -20.77 -2.80
CA LYS A 116 15.02 -19.84 -1.68
C LYS A 116 14.07 -18.70 -2.00
N ALA A 117 13.28 -18.32 -1.00
CA ALA A 117 12.53 -17.08 -1.04
C ALA A 117 13.49 -15.87 -1.17
N PRO A 118 13.05 -14.76 -1.79
CA PRO A 118 13.86 -13.54 -1.82
C PRO A 118 14.23 -13.09 -0.40
N PRO A 119 15.47 -12.61 -0.18
CA PRO A 119 15.98 -12.37 1.18
C PRO A 119 15.42 -11.11 1.85
N ALA A 120 14.99 -10.11 1.07
CA ALA A 120 14.52 -8.84 1.59
C ALA A 120 12.98 -8.76 1.55
N CYS A 121 12.35 -8.51 2.69
CA CYS A 121 10.89 -8.30 2.78
C CYS A 121 10.49 -6.82 2.70
N ALA A 122 11.43 -5.89 2.62
CA ALA A 122 11.09 -4.49 2.39
C ALA A 122 12.11 -3.85 1.48
N ARG A 123 11.67 -2.92 0.64
CA ARG A 123 12.55 -2.24 -0.31
C ARG A 123 12.08 -0.83 -0.65
N ALA A 124 13.04 0.08 -0.73
CA ALA A 124 12.86 1.44 -1.21
C ALA A 124 13.46 1.58 -2.62
N PHE A 125 12.63 1.87 -3.61
CA PHE A 125 13.04 2.24 -4.96
C PHE A 125 13.04 3.76 -5.08
N ARG A 126 14.03 4.40 -4.42
CA ARG A 126 14.06 5.85 -4.16
C ARG A 126 13.93 6.72 -5.42
N ASP A 127 14.57 6.32 -6.52
CA ASP A 127 14.53 7.09 -7.77
C ASP A 127 13.12 7.15 -8.38
N GLY A 128 12.34 6.08 -8.22
CA GLY A 128 10.93 6.03 -8.65
C GLY A 128 9.94 6.35 -7.53
N GLY A 129 10.43 6.57 -6.30
CA GLY A 129 9.67 6.77 -5.07
C GLY A 129 8.63 5.69 -4.75
N ILE A 130 8.91 4.43 -5.08
CA ILE A 130 8.06 3.30 -4.70
C ILE A 130 8.66 2.60 -3.48
N TYR A 131 7.84 2.37 -2.46
CA TYR A 131 8.26 1.74 -1.20
C TYR A 131 7.39 0.53 -0.92
N THR A 132 8.02 -0.64 -0.77
CA THR A 132 7.32 -1.91 -0.55
C THR A 132 7.63 -2.44 0.83
N MET A 133 6.60 -2.77 1.61
CA MET A 133 6.70 -3.41 2.93
C MET A 133 5.97 -4.75 2.90
N ARG A 134 6.58 -5.85 3.33
CA ARG A 134 5.91 -7.16 3.45
C ARG A 134 6.44 -7.95 4.65
N ASP A 135 5.70 -8.98 5.04
CA ASP A 135 6.07 -9.90 6.14
C ASP A 135 6.61 -11.26 5.65
N GLY A 136 6.74 -11.47 4.34
CA GLY A 136 7.24 -12.71 3.77
C GLY A 136 6.98 -12.81 2.29
N TRP A 137 7.24 -13.97 1.68
CA TRP A 137 7.06 -14.24 0.23
C TRP A 137 6.12 -15.40 -0.07
N GLY A 138 5.33 -15.81 0.92
CA GLY A 138 4.32 -16.85 0.80
C GLY A 138 3.04 -16.31 0.16
N ASN A 139 2.15 -17.23 -0.21
CA ASN A 139 0.84 -16.88 -0.76
C ASN A 139 -0.07 -16.22 0.27
N SER A 140 0.25 -16.27 1.56
CA SER A 140 -0.45 -15.63 2.67
C SER A 140 0.30 -14.42 3.24
N SER A 141 1.35 -13.94 2.55
CA SER A 141 2.10 -12.77 3.00
C SER A 141 1.32 -11.49 2.75
N SER A 142 1.41 -10.57 3.69
CA SER A 142 0.85 -9.23 3.57
C SER A 142 1.88 -8.33 2.88
N VAL A 143 1.43 -7.42 2.03
CA VAL A 143 2.28 -6.45 1.34
C VAL A 143 1.58 -5.10 1.23
N ALA A 144 2.31 -4.04 1.50
CA ALA A 144 1.94 -2.68 1.16
C ALA A 144 2.88 -2.12 0.09
N VAL A 145 2.33 -1.31 -0.81
CA VAL A 145 3.07 -0.50 -1.77
C VAL A 145 2.66 0.95 -1.58
N ILE A 146 3.62 1.81 -1.27
CA ILE A 146 3.42 3.24 -1.04
C ILE A 146 4.03 3.99 -2.21
N ASP A 147 3.27 4.93 -2.77
CA ASP A 147 3.74 5.85 -3.80
C ASP A 147 4.14 7.21 -3.21
N ALA A 148 5.43 7.49 -3.25
CA ALA A 148 6.02 8.79 -2.96
C ALA A 148 6.95 9.22 -4.11
N GLY A 149 6.63 8.76 -5.32
CA GLY A 149 7.38 9.03 -6.55
C GLY A 149 7.11 10.40 -7.14
N PRO A 150 8.02 10.88 -8.00
CA PRO A 150 7.71 11.98 -8.88
C PRO A 150 6.64 11.54 -9.89
N HIS A 151 5.83 12.49 -10.37
CA HIS A 151 5.08 12.23 -11.59
C HIS A 151 6.03 11.83 -12.74
N GLY A 152 5.57 10.94 -13.62
CA GLY A 152 6.38 10.30 -14.67
C GLY A 152 6.87 11.25 -15.76
N ALA A 153 7.76 10.79 -16.63
CA ALA A 153 8.41 11.67 -17.61
C ALA A 153 7.46 12.40 -18.59
N LEU A 154 8.04 13.37 -19.32
CA LEU A 154 7.38 14.13 -20.39
C LEU A 154 6.18 14.97 -19.89
N SER A 155 4.97 14.65 -20.32
CA SER A 155 3.74 15.37 -19.95
C SER A 155 3.09 14.85 -18.67
N TYR A 156 3.73 13.89 -17.99
CA TYR A 156 3.18 13.23 -16.81
C TYR A 156 1.86 12.49 -17.11
N GLY A 157 1.65 12.10 -18.38
CA GLY A 157 0.34 11.73 -18.91
C GLY A 157 -0.27 10.46 -18.31
N HIS A 158 0.56 9.64 -17.66
CA HIS A 158 0.18 8.38 -17.02
C HIS A 158 0.26 8.43 -15.49
N SER A 159 0.60 9.58 -14.91
CA SER A 159 0.55 9.81 -13.47
C SER A 159 -0.84 10.19 -13.02
N HIS A 160 -1.14 9.88 -11.76
CA HIS A 160 -2.37 10.25 -11.07
C HIS A 160 -2.06 11.24 -9.94
N ALA A 161 -3.09 11.77 -9.28
CA ALA A 161 -2.95 12.66 -8.12
C ALA A 161 -2.90 11.84 -6.81
N ASP A 162 -1.99 10.87 -6.77
CA ASP A 162 -1.90 9.74 -5.84
C ASP A 162 -0.72 9.84 -4.85
N ALA A 163 -0.19 11.04 -4.63
CA ALA A 163 0.91 11.29 -3.70
C ALA A 163 0.61 10.72 -2.30
N LEU A 164 1.57 9.92 -1.79
CA LEU A 164 1.53 9.19 -0.52
C LEU A 164 0.39 8.16 -0.43
N SER A 165 -0.21 7.76 -1.55
CA SER A 165 -1.17 6.67 -1.57
C SER A 165 -0.53 5.34 -1.17
N ILE A 166 -1.37 4.44 -0.68
CA ILE A 166 -0.95 3.10 -0.25
C ILE A 166 -1.92 2.05 -0.79
N ASP A 167 -1.37 1.04 -1.45
CA ASP A 167 -2.05 -0.20 -1.80
C ASP A 167 -1.69 -1.25 -0.76
N LEU A 168 -2.68 -1.92 -0.15
CA LEU A 168 -2.48 -2.86 0.94
C LEU A 168 -3.16 -4.18 0.66
N SER A 169 -2.38 -5.25 0.79
CA SER A 169 -2.81 -6.63 0.77
C SER A 169 -2.53 -7.31 2.10
N ILE A 170 -3.54 -7.96 2.68
CA ILE A 170 -3.43 -8.72 3.93
C ILE A 170 -3.63 -10.20 3.65
N ALA A 171 -2.82 -11.06 4.27
CA ALA A 171 -2.94 -12.51 4.12
C ALA A 171 -2.95 -12.96 2.65
N GLY A 172 -2.14 -12.33 1.79
CA GLY A 172 -1.98 -12.72 0.39
C GLY A 172 -2.98 -12.15 -0.61
N ARG A 173 -3.99 -11.44 -0.16
CA ARG A 173 -5.09 -10.95 -1.01
C ARG A 173 -5.17 -9.42 -0.99
N PRO A 174 -5.72 -8.75 -2.00
CA PRO A 174 -5.92 -7.30 -1.95
C PRO A 174 -6.95 -6.90 -0.89
N LEU A 175 -6.67 -5.88 -0.07
CA LEU A 175 -7.59 -5.32 0.93
C LEU A 175 -8.01 -3.90 0.53
N PHE A 176 -7.04 -2.99 0.44
CA PHE A 176 -7.23 -1.64 -0.08
C PHE A 176 -6.42 -1.49 -1.35
N VAL A 177 -7.07 -1.03 -2.42
CA VAL A 177 -6.46 -0.98 -3.75
C VAL A 177 -6.61 0.41 -4.35
N ASP A 178 -5.75 0.71 -5.31
CA ASP A 178 -5.97 1.86 -6.18
C ASP A 178 -7.23 1.66 -7.05
N ALA A 179 -7.95 2.74 -7.37
CA ALA A 179 -9.11 2.69 -8.24
C ALA A 179 -8.76 2.32 -9.69
N GLY A 180 -7.50 2.49 -10.12
CA GLY A 180 -7.04 2.18 -11.46
C GLY A 180 -7.46 3.25 -12.48
N THR A 181 -7.50 2.89 -13.76
CA THR A 181 -7.58 3.89 -14.86
C THR A 181 -8.95 4.04 -15.48
N TYR A 182 -9.65 2.92 -15.66
CA TYR A 182 -10.91 2.79 -16.40
C TYR A 182 -10.87 3.23 -17.87
N THR A 183 -10.68 4.51 -18.16
CA THR A 183 -10.81 5.08 -19.51
C THR A 183 -9.87 6.25 -19.70
N TYR A 184 -9.49 6.56 -20.95
CA TYR A 184 -8.70 7.74 -21.30
C TYR A 184 -9.51 8.94 -21.76
N VAL A 185 -10.85 8.84 -21.75
CA VAL A 185 -11.74 9.86 -22.29
C VAL A 185 -12.86 10.23 -21.31
N GLY A 186 -13.34 11.46 -21.40
CA GLY A 186 -14.44 11.98 -20.60
C GLY A 186 -14.10 12.25 -19.14
N ASP A 187 -15.12 12.61 -18.35
CA ASP A 187 -14.96 13.02 -16.96
C ASP A 187 -14.46 11.89 -16.06
N GLU A 188 -14.81 10.65 -16.39
CA GLU A 188 -14.35 9.47 -15.68
C GLU A 188 -12.81 9.34 -15.68
N ARG A 189 -12.12 9.74 -16.76
CA ARG A 189 -10.65 9.78 -16.76
C ARG A 189 -10.11 10.65 -15.63
N ASN A 190 -10.72 11.82 -15.41
CA ASN A 190 -10.29 12.72 -14.34
C ASN A 190 -10.71 12.21 -12.96
N ALA A 191 -11.88 11.57 -12.85
CA ALA A 191 -12.34 11.00 -11.59
C ALA A 191 -11.42 9.89 -11.07
N PHE A 192 -10.97 8.98 -11.94
CA PHE A 192 -10.11 7.85 -11.57
C PHE A 192 -8.67 8.23 -11.23
N ARG A 193 -8.20 9.41 -11.66
CA ARG A 193 -6.85 9.91 -11.37
C ARG A 193 -6.81 11.06 -10.35
N ALA A 194 -7.95 11.42 -9.77
CA ALA A 194 -8.05 12.47 -8.77
C ALA A 194 -7.66 11.91 -7.39
N THR A 195 -7.16 12.75 -6.49
CA THR A 195 -6.81 12.37 -5.11
C THR A 195 -7.93 11.63 -4.39
N SER A 196 -9.19 11.95 -4.67
CA SER A 196 -10.37 11.24 -4.15
C SER A 196 -10.52 9.78 -4.57
N ALA A 197 -9.74 9.29 -5.54
CA ALA A 197 -9.74 7.91 -6.03
C ALA A 197 -8.61 7.05 -5.44
N HIS A 198 -7.78 7.64 -4.57
CA HIS A 198 -6.61 6.98 -4.00
C HIS A 198 -6.71 6.90 -2.47
N ASN A 199 -6.01 5.93 -1.90
CA ASN A 199 -5.95 5.73 -0.45
C ASN A 199 -5.05 6.78 0.20
N THR A 200 -5.45 8.05 0.23
CA THR A 200 -4.70 9.19 0.76
C THR A 200 -5.65 10.27 1.31
N VAL A 201 -5.10 11.39 1.78
CA VAL A 201 -5.86 12.52 2.32
C VAL A 201 -6.09 13.59 1.25
N GLU A 202 -7.35 13.99 1.09
CA GLU A 202 -7.80 15.15 0.33
C GLU A 202 -8.12 16.33 1.26
N ILE A 203 -7.70 17.54 0.88
CA ILE A 203 -7.92 18.77 1.65
C ILE A 203 -8.84 19.71 0.86
N ASP A 204 -9.90 20.21 1.50
CA ASP A 204 -10.87 21.16 0.95
C ASP A 204 -11.50 20.75 -0.39
N GLY A 205 -11.56 19.44 -0.67
CA GLY A 205 -12.04 18.91 -1.96
C GLY A 205 -11.12 19.23 -3.14
N VAL A 206 -9.87 19.58 -2.87
CA VAL A 206 -8.84 19.89 -3.87
C VAL A 206 -7.89 18.70 -3.99
N GLY A 207 -7.57 18.29 -5.22
CA GLY A 207 -6.55 17.27 -5.47
C GLY A 207 -5.13 17.79 -5.30
N THR A 208 -4.21 16.91 -4.92
CA THR A 208 -2.77 17.22 -4.79
C THR A 208 -2.16 17.69 -6.11
N SER A 209 -2.63 17.12 -7.22
CA SER A 209 -2.31 17.51 -8.59
C SER A 209 -3.60 17.82 -9.36
N ILE A 210 -3.53 18.73 -10.34
CA ILE A 210 -4.72 19.22 -11.07
C ILE A 210 -4.59 18.94 -12.57
N PRO A 211 -5.54 18.20 -13.18
CA PRO A 211 -5.47 17.85 -14.60
C PRO A 211 -5.66 19.07 -15.51
N ASP A 212 -5.05 19.02 -16.69
CA ASP A 212 -5.20 20.02 -17.76
C ASP A 212 -5.83 19.41 -19.03
N THR A 213 -5.30 18.27 -19.48
CA THR A 213 -5.88 17.47 -20.58
C THR A 213 -5.81 15.99 -20.20
N ALA A 214 -6.36 15.10 -21.03
CA ALA A 214 -6.31 13.65 -20.76
C ALA A 214 -4.90 13.13 -20.40
N PHE A 215 -3.82 13.71 -20.96
CA PHE A 215 -2.45 13.26 -20.71
C PHE A 215 -1.52 14.39 -20.26
N ARG A 216 -2.06 15.42 -19.60
CA ARG A 216 -1.27 16.54 -19.07
C ARG A 216 -1.86 17.08 -17.77
N TRP A 217 -0.97 17.55 -16.91
CA TRP A 217 -1.28 18.17 -15.62
C TRP A 217 -1.00 19.68 -15.67
N ARG A 218 -1.90 20.48 -15.09
CA ARG A 218 -1.72 21.92 -14.89
C ARG A 218 -0.86 22.20 -13.67
N LYS A 219 -1.03 21.36 -12.64
CA LYS A 219 -0.28 21.39 -11.38
C LYS A 219 0.10 19.96 -11.03
N VAL A 220 1.34 19.79 -10.57
CA VAL A 220 1.90 18.53 -10.10
C VAL A 220 2.41 18.73 -8.68
N SER A 221 2.01 17.86 -7.77
CA SER A 221 2.59 17.76 -6.43
C SER A 221 3.89 16.97 -6.46
N HIS A 222 4.84 17.34 -5.60
CA HIS A 222 6.07 16.61 -5.38
C HIS A 222 6.02 15.94 -4.01
N ALA A 223 6.02 14.60 -4.01
CA ALA A 223 6.20 13.81 -2.80
C ALA A 223 7.69 13.63 -2.50
N THR A 224 8.04 13.58 -1.23
CA THR A 224 9.39 13.32 -0.72
C THR A 224 9.27 12.32 0.42
N ALA A 225 9.97 11.19 0.33
CA ALA A 225 10.14 10.31 1.49
C ALA A 225 11.13 10.95 2.47
N THR A 226 10.68 11.19 3.70
CA THR A 226 11.46 11.78 4.79
C THR A 226 12.16 10.70 5.62
N ALA A 227 11.60 9.50 5.69
CA ALA A 227 12.17 8.38 6.44
C ALA A 227 11.88 7.02 5.78
N TRP A 228 12.82 6.09 5.91
CA TRP A 228 12.64 4.70 5.51
C TRP A 228 13.50 3.79 6.39
N GLU A 229 12.87 2.76 6.95
CA GLU A 229 13.54 1.74 7.74
C GLU A 229 12.97 0.36 7.44
N ALA A 230 13.86 -0.63 7.35
CA ALA A 230 13.53 -2.03 7.17
C ALA A 230 14.31 -2.85 8.19
N ALA A 231 13.64 -3.21 9.29
CA ALA A 231 14.17 -4.06 10.35
C ALA A 231 13.59 -5.49 10.22
N PRO A 232 14.18 -6.51 10.87
CA PRO A 232 13.61 -7.85 10.89
C PRO A 232 12.18 -7.90 11.45
N GLU A 233 11.89 -7.11 12.47
CA GLU A 233 10.63 -7.07 13.22
C GLU A 233 9.64 -6.00 12.74
N TYR A 234 10.06 -5.01 11.96
CA TYR A 234 9.15 -4.00 11.42
C TYR A 234 9.70 -3.32 10.15
N SER A 235 8.80 -2.66 9.43
CA SER A 235 9.13 -1.71 8.37
C SER A 235 8.45 -0.38 8.65
N TYR A 236 9.16 0.72 8.35
CA TYR A 236 8.67 2.07 8.54
C TYR A 236 8.95 2.97 7.34
N PHE A 237 8.00 3.85 7.06
CA PHE A 237 8.07 4.89 6.04
C PHE A 237 7.49 6.17 6.62
N SER A 238 8.10 7.31 6.32
CA SER A 238 7.41 8.61 6.38
C SER A 238 7.70 9.38 5.09
N GLY A 239 6.72 10.16 4.65
CA GLY A 239 6.83 11.03 3.50
C GLY A 239 5.88 12.20 3.59
N THR A 240 6.18 13.24 2.82
CA THR A 240 5.39 14.46 2.75
C THR A 240 5.25 14.91 1.30
N HIS A 241 4.29 15.78 1.00
CA HIS A 241 4.15 16.36 -0.34
C HIS A 241 3.73 17.83 -0.30
N ASP A 242 3.98 18.55 -1.39
CA ASP A 242 3.68 19.99 -1.50
C ASP A 242 2.35 20.31 -2.21
N GLY A 243 1.50 19.30 -2.46
CA GLY A 243 0.25 19.44 -3.22
C GLY A 243 -0.73 20.51 -2.72
N TYR A 244 -0.71 20.88 -1.44
CA TYR A 244 -1.62 21.89 -0.86
C TYR A 244 -0.94 23.22 -0.53
N ARG A 245 0.31 23.43 -1.00
CA ARG A 245 1.08 24.66 -0.72
C ARG A 245 0.47 25.95 -1.27
N ASP A 246 -0.36 25.83 -2.31
CA ASP A 246 -0.95 26.97 -3.02
C ASP A 246 -2.35 27.34 -2.50
N LEU A 247 -2.86 26.62 -1.49
CA LEU A 247 -4.08 27.04 -0.81
C LEU A 247 -3.84 28.42 -0.14
N PRO A 248 -4.89 29.26 0.00
CA PRO A 248 -4.76 30.56 0.68
C PRO A 248 -4.17 30.43 2.09
N ASP A 249 -4.50 29.35 2.78
CA ASP A 249 -3.81 28.85 3.96
C ASP A 249 -3.08 27.55 3.58
N PRO A 250 -1.76 27.57 3.36
CA PRO A 250 -1.00 26.40 2.93
C PRO A 250 -1.08 25.25 3.93
N VAL A 251 -1.29 24.04 3.42
CA VAL A 251 -1.37 22.82 4.23
C VAL A 251 -0.19 21.90 3.96
N GLN A 252 0.50 21.46 5.01
CA GLN A 252 1.48 20.38 4.93
C GLN A 252 0.79 19.06 5.27
N HIS A 253 0.95 18.06 4.41
CA HIS A 253 0.51 16.69 4.67
C HIS A 253 1.74 15.78 4.79
N GLU A 254 1.87 15.11 5.92
CA GLU A 254 2.85 14.06 6.15
C GLU A 254 2.12 12.75 6.45
N ARG A 255 2.57 11.67 5.81
CA ARG A 255 2.10 10.31 6.09
C ARG A 255 3.22 9.45 6.60
N ALA A 256 2.99 8.80 7.73
CA ALA A 256 3.83 7.73 8.25
C ALA A 256 3.10 6.37 8.19
N VAL A 257 3.82 5.31 7.84
CA VAL A 257 3.32 3.93 7.76
C VAL A 257 4.27 3.02 8.54
N LEU A 258 3.74 2.28 9.51
CA LEU A 258 4.45 1.27 10.27
C LEU A 258 3.80 -0.11 10.06
N HIS A 259 4.62 -1.12 9.83
CA HIS A 259 4.20 -2.53 9.79
C HIS A 259 5.08 -3.34 10.74
N ASN A 260 4.49 -4.02 11.74
CA ASN A 260 5.26 -4.78 12.75
C ASN A 260 5.55 -6.25 12.36
N HIS A 261 5.37 -6.61 11.08
CA HIS A 261 5.53 -7.96 10.52
C HIS A 261 4.65 -9.07 11.15
N GLU A 262 3.84 -8.76 12.16
CA GLU A 262 2.90 -9.67 12.82
C GLU A 262 1.46 -9.46 12.34
N GLY A 263 1.25 -8.61 11.34
CA GLY A 263 -0.06 -8.34 10.76
C GLY A 263 -0.74 -7.07 11.27
N LEU A 264 -0.01 -6.20 11.96
CA LEU A 264 -0.50 -4.87 12.35
C LEU A 264 0.14 -3.78 11.47
N TRP A 265 -0.72 -2.92 10.95
CA TRP A 265 -0.35 -1.76 10.16
C TRP A 265 -0.89 -0.50 10.82
N VAL A 266 -0.06 0.52 10.95
CA VAL A 266 -0.45 1.84 11.47
C VAL A 266 -0.13 2.88 10.41
N VAL A 267 -1.16 3.58 9.94
CA VAL A 267 -1.04 4.71 9.01
C VAL A 267 -1.44 5.96 9.74
N ARG A 268 -0.54 6.94 9.77
CA ARG A 268 -0.72 8.22 10.44
C ARG A 268 -0.60 9.32 9.41
N ASP A 269 -1.63 10.15 9.31
CA ASP A 269 -1.66 11.35 8.48
C ASP A 269 -1.63 12.58 9.39
N ALA A 270 -0.51 13.30 9.39
CA ALA A 270 -0.38 14.58 10.06
C ALA A 270 -0.64 15.72 9.07
N ILE A 271 -1.54 16.61 9.47
CA ILE A 271 -1.97 17.77 8.69
C ILE A 271 -1.60 19.01 9.50
N SER A 272 -0.78 19.89 8.93
CA SER A 272 -0.39 21.16 9.55
C SER A 272 -0.90 22.33 8.72
N SER A 273 -1.57 23.27 9.36
CA SER A 273 -2.16 24.48 8.76
C SER A 273 -2.22 25.61 9.78
N ALA A 274 -2.46 26.86 9.37
CA ALA A 274 -2.65 27.96 10.33
C ALA A 274 -4.13 28.14 10.75
N GLY A 275 -5.04 27.73 9.89
CA GLY A 275 -6.47 28.03 9.94
C GLY A 275 -7.33 26.79 9.79
N ARG A 276 -8.49 26.96 9.17
CA ARG A 276 -9.55 25.95 9.12
C ARG A 276 -9.65 25.30 7.75
N HIS A 277 -9.66 23.98 7.75
CA HIS A 277 -9.79 23.16 6.54
C HIS A 277 -10.76 22.00 6.77
N SER A 278 -11.11 21.31 5.69
CA SER A 278 -11.73 19.98 5.72
C SER A 278 -10.74 18.94 5.22
N ALA A 279 -10.53 17.88 5.99
CA ALA A 279 -9.73 16.73 5.60
C ALA A 279 -10.62 15.52 5.34
N VAL A 280 -10.33 14.80 4.26
CA VAL A 280 -11.03 13.57 3.87
C VAL A 280 -10.01 12.47 3.59
N LEU A 281 -9.99 11.45 4.45
CA LEU A 281 -9.19 10.24 4.27
C LEU A 281 -10.07 9.15 3.65
N ARG A 282 -9.57 8.47 2.61
CA ARG A 282 -10.30 7.39 1.94
C ARG A 282 -9.51 6.08 1.96
N TRP A 283 -10.24 4.98 2.05
CA TRP A 283 -9.76 3.62 1.86
C TRP A 283 -10.69 2.87 0.90
N HIS A 284 -10.22 2.67 -0.32
CA HIS A 284 -10.92 1.98 -1.41
C HIS A 284 -10.73 0.47 -1.23
N CYS A 285 -11.78 -0.21 -0.79
CA CYS A 285 -11.75 -1.67 -0.65
C CYS A 285 -11.64 -2.35 -2.02
N ALA A 286 -10.93 -3.48 -2.07
CA ALA A 286 -10.97 -4.35 -3.25
C ALA A 286 -12.43 -4.78 -3.55
N PRO A 287 -12.83 -4.90 -4.83
CA PRO A 287 -14.16 -5.37 -5.19
C PRO A 287 -14.53 -6.69 -4.52
N GLY A 288 -15.78 -6.80 -4.07
CA GLY A 288 -16.30 -7.98 -3.37
C GLY A 288 -16.12 -7.96 -1.85
N LEU A 289 -15.32 -7.03 -1.31
CA LEU A 289 -15.21 -6.85 0.14
C LEU A 289 -16.36 -6.01 0.70
N ASN A 290 -16.86 -6.42 1.85
CA ASN A 290 -18.00 -5.80 2.52
C ASN A 290 -17.56 -5.29 3.90
N PRO A 291 -17.10 -4.04 4.01
CA PRO A 291 -16.81 -3.45 5.31
C PRO A 291 -18.13 -3.26 6.09
N LEU A 292 -18.12 -3.66 7.35
CA LEU A 292 -19.25 -3.58 8.28
C LEU A 292 -18.81 -2.82 9.51
N GLU A 293 -19.54 -1.75 9.85
CA GLU A 293 -19.29 -1.02 11.08
C GLU A 293 -19.71 -1.86 12.27
N VAL A 294 -18.75 -2.11 13.17
CA VAL A 294 -18.96 -2.92 14.38
C VAL A 294 -19.01 -2.04 15.63
N ARG A 295 -18.43 -0.84 15.57
CA ARG A 295 -18.43 0.11 16.68
C ARG A 295 -18.15 1.53 16.19
N GLU A 296 -18.94 2.47 16.70
CA GLU A 296 -18.73 3.90 16.54
C GLU A 296 -18.56 4.55 17.93
N ALA A 297 -17.66 5.51 18.02
CA ALA A 297 -17.49 6.38 19.18
C ALA A 297 -17.09 7.79 18.70
N SER A 298 -17.21 8.79 19.57
CA SER A 298 -16.78 10.14 19.21
C SER A 298 -15.31 10.16 18.80
N GLY A 299 -15.03 10.50 17.54
CA GLY A 299 -13.68 10.57 16.98
C GLY A 299 -13.11 9.24 16.48
N GLN A 300 -13.91 8.17 16.40
CA GLN A 300 -13.48 6.89 15.86
C GLN A 300 -14.60 5.99 15.30
N SER A 301 -14.26 5.20 14.28
CA SER A 301 -15.02 4.02 13.86
C SER A 301 -14.15 2.75 13.73
N GLN A 302 -14.74 1.60 14.04
CA GLN A 302 -14.16 0.27 13.81
C GLN A 302 -14.98 -0.48 12.77
N LEU A 303 -14.29 -1.00 11.76
CA LEU A 303 -14.84 -1.68 10.61
C LEU A 303 -14.26 -3.09 10.49
N ALA A 304 -15.12 -4.09 10.53
CA ALA A 304 -14.76 -5.45 10.14
C ALA A 304 -14.85 -5.58 8.62
N ILE A 305 -13.79 -6.05 7.97
CA ILE A 305 -13.75 -6.21 6.51
C ILE A 305 -13.69 -7.69 6.19
N ASP A 306 -14.73 -8.19 5.52
CA ASP A 306 -14.94 -9.62 5.27
C ASP A 306 -15.23 -9.91 3.79
N GLU A 307 -15.09 -11.19 3.44
CA GLU A 307 -15.61 -11.81 2.23
C GLU A 307 -16.58 -12.99 2.52
N LEU A 308 -16.77 -13.42 3.78
CA LEU A 308 -17.62 -14.53 4.22
C LEU A 308 -18.18 -14.34 5.65
N SER A 309 -17.99 -15.33 6.54
CA SER A 309 -18.52 -15.40 7.91
C SER A 309 -17.46 -15.08 8.99
N SER A 310 -16.27 -14.65 8.59
CA SER A 310 -15.15 -14.34 9.48
C SER A 310 -14.28 -13.23 8.90
N PRO A 311 -14.18 -12.04 9.54
CA PRO A 311 -13.51 -10.89 8.99
C PRO A 311 -12.04 -11.23 8.73
N ARG A 312 -11.59 -10.72 7.61
CA ARG A 312 -10.20 -10.84 7.17
C ARG A 312 -9.32 -9.76 7.79
N ALA A 313 -9.87 -8.58 8.02
CA ALA A 313 -9.18 -7.50 8.69
C ALA A 313 -10.12 -6.65 9.55
N LEU A 314 -9.56 -6.04 10.59
CA LEU A 314 -10.19 -4.94 11.31
C LEU A 314 -9.50 -3.64 10.87
N LEU A 315 -10.28 -2.70 10.34
CA LEU A 315 -9.86 -1.32 10.10
C LEU A 315 -10.40 -0.44 11.23
N VAL A 316 -9.51 0.29 11.87
CA VAL A 316 -9.86 1.28 12.89
C VAL A 316 -9.47 2.66 12.36
N MET A 317 -10.45 3.52 12.12
CA MET A 317 -10.25 4.88 11.64
C MET A 317 -10.49 5.87 12.77
N CYS A 318 -9.59 6.83 12.93
CA CYS A 318 -9.63 7.78 14.04
C CYS A 318 -9.24 9.18 13.61
N GLY A 319 -9.81 10.16 14.30
CA GLY A 319 -9.47 11.56 14.13
C GLY A 319 -10.04 12.43 15.25
N SER A 320 -10.47 13.64 14.91
CA SER A 320 -11.12 14.55 15.84
C SER A 320 -12.54 14.07 16.19
N ALA A 321 -13.02 14.44 17.38
CA ALA A 321 -14.40 14.18 17.82
C ALA A 321 -15.49 14.79 16.92
N ALA A 322 -15.13 15.78 16.08
CA ALA A 322 -16.00 16.40 15.09
C ALA A 322 -15.93 15.71 13.71
N GLY A 323 -15.10 14.68 13.58
CA GLY A 323 -15.04 13.84 12.40
C GLY A 323 -16.13 12.77 12.40
N GLY A 324 -16.33 12.16 11.24
CA GLY A 324 -17.29 11.08 11.05
C GLY A 324 -16.87 10.14 9.93
N MET A 325 -17.26 8.88 10.08
CA MET A 325 -17.04 7.82 9.11
C MET A 325 -18.27 7.66 8.19
N SER A 326 -18.04 7.38 6.92
CA SER A 326 -19.06 6.93 5.98
C SER A 326 -18.54 5.76 5.14
N LEU A 327 -19.45 4.88 4.73
CA LEU A 327 -19.19 3.88 3.70
C LEU A 327 -19.77 4.40 2.38
N ASP A 328 -18.90 4.92 1.53
CA ASP A 328 -19.28 5.54 0.26
C ASP A 328 -19.23 4.49 -0.87
N ALA A 329 -20.06 4.67 -1.90
CA ALA A 329 -19.96 3.88 -3.12
C ALA A 329 -18.76 4.35 -3.96
N GLY A 330 -17.99 3.41 -4.49
CA GLY A 330 -16.86 3.67 -5.36
C GLY A 330 -16.73 2.65 -6.49
N TRP A 331 -15.68 2.82 -7.27
CA TRP A 331 -15.36 1.97 -8.41
C TRP A 331 -13.89 1.61 -8.40
N VAL A 332 -13.59 0.38 -8.79
CA VAL A 332 -12.22 -0.08 -9.08
C VAL A 332 -12.20 -0.64 -10.49
N SER A 333 -11.21 -0.22 -11.26
CA SER A 333 -10.94 -0.66 -12.62
C SER A 333 -9.65 -1.46 -12.66
N GLY A 334 -9.77 -2.77 -12.45
CA GLY A 334 -8.66 -3.71 -12.60
C GLY A 334 -8.28 -4.00 -14.06
N GLN A 335 -9.06 -3.50 -15.02
CA GLN A 335 -8.82 -3.63 -16.44
C GLN A 335 -9.45 -2.45 -17.20
N PHE A 336 -8.75 -1.94 -18.20
CA PHE A 336 -9.23 -0.88 -19.06
C PHE A 336 -10.61 -1.17 -19.67
N GLY A 337 -11.48 -0.18 -19.68
CA GLY A 337 -12.86 -0.26 -20.15
C GLY A 337 -13.82 -0.99 -19.20
N HIS A 338 -13.34 -1.58 -18.10
CA HIS A 338 -14.16 -2.29 -17.13
C HIS A 338 -13.98 -1.71 -15.72
N LYS A 339 -15.08 -1.57 -14.99
CA LYS A 339 -15.06 -1.19 -13.58
C LYS A 339 -16.01 -2.05 -12.77
N ALA A 340 -15.62 -2.38 -11.56
CA ALA A 340 -16.42 -3.12 -10.59
C ALA A 340 -16.79 -2.18 -9.44
N ALA A 341 -18.00 -2.38 -8.88
CA ALA A 341 -18.40 -1.65 -7.69
C ALA A 341 -17.49 -2.02 -6.52
N ALA A 342 -17.16 -1.02 -5.70
CA ALA A 342 -16.35 -1.17 -4.51
C ALA A 342 -16.90 -0.26 -3.41
N THR A 343 -16.62 -0.61 -2.16
CA THR A 343 -16.94 0.25 -1.01
C THR A 343 -15.71 1.08 -0.66
N VAL A 344 -15.91 2.35 -0.33
CA VAL A 344 -14.87 3.27 0.14
C VAL A 344 -15.15 3.62 1.59
N CYS A 345 -14.25 3.24 2.49
CA CYS A 345 -14.30 3.65 3.88
C CYS A 345 -13.73 5.07 3.98
N THR A 346 -14.58 6.06 4.23
CA THR A 346 -14.22 7.47 4.23
C THR A 346 -14.30 8.02 5.64
N TRP A 347 -13.30 8.79 6.04
CA TRP A 347 -13.34 9.62 7.24
C TRP A 347 -13.25 11.09 6.86
N ARG A 348 -14.19 11.91 7.35
CA ARG A 348 -14.24 13.35 7.10
C ARG A 348 -14.14 14.09 8.42
N GLN A 349 -13.32 15.12 8.49
CA GLN A 349 -13.27 15.97 9.67
C GLN A 349 -12.88 17.41 9.36
N PRO A 350 -13.29 18.37 10.21
CA PRO A 350 -12.65 19.68 10.22
C PRO A 350 -11.23 19.59 10.78
N VAL A 351 -10.34 20.40 10.23
CA VAL A 351 -8.98 20.65 10.74
C VAL A 351 -8.91 22.11 11.15
N ASN A 352 -8.32 22.41 12.30
CA ASN A 352 -8.07 23.76 12.77
C ASN A 352 -6.68 23.83 13.38
N GLY A 353 -5.70 24.32 12.63
CA GLY A 353 -4.29 24.19 13.00
C GLY A 353 -3.73 22.82 12.64
N ASN A 354 -3.08 22.16 13.62
CA ASN A 354 -2.52 20.82 13.43
C ASN A 354 -3.55 19.73 13.78
N ALA A 355 -3.67 18.71 12.94
CA ALA A 355 -4.55 17.57 13.16
C ALA A 355 -3.88 16.26 12.74
N VAL A 356 -4.33 15.16 13.34
CA VAL A 356 -3.93 13.80 12.96
C VAL A 356 -5.16 13.02 12.56
N LEU A 357 -5.02 12.23 11.50
CA LEU A 357 -5.86 11.07 11.23
C LEU A 357 -5.02 9.82 11.39
N ALA A 358 -5.62 8.76 11.92
CA ALA A 358 -4.95 7.48 12.05
C ALA A 358 -5.85 6.36 11.51
N SER A 359 -5.23 5.42 10.79
CA SER A 359 -5.85 4.17 10.38
C SER A 359 -5.00 3.02 10.87
N ILE A 360 -5.62 2.12 11.64
CA ILE A 360 -4.96 0.90 12.12
C ILE A 360 -5.62 -0.28 11.40
N VAL A 361 -4.84 -1.09 10.70
CA VAL A 361 -5.31 -2.28 9.98
C VAL A 361 -4.71 -3.51 10.64
N ILE A 362 -5.57 -4.43 11.06
CA ILE A 362 -5.18 -5.62 11.80
C ILE A 362 -5.59 -6.86 11.01
N ASP A 363 -4.66 -7.77 10.77
CA ASP A 363 -4.96 -9.14 10.34
C ASP A 363 -5.71 -9.87 11.47
N SER A 364 -7.04 -9.96 11.32
CA SER A 364 -7.92 -10.48 12.35
C SER A 364 -7.60 -11.93 12.74
N ALA A 365 -7.10 -12.73 11.79
CA ALA A 365 -6.74 -14.12 12.03
C ALA A 365 -5.48 -14.24 12.90
N ARG A 366 -4.46 -13.42 12.65
CA ARG A 366 -3.21 -13.43 13.44
C ARG A 366 -3.43 -12.95 14.88
N TYR A 367 -4.32 -11.98 15.07
CA TYR A 367 -4.60 -11.40 16.38
C TYR A 367 -5.78 -12.07 17.11
N GLY A 368 -6.43 -13.08 16.51
CA GLY A 368 -7.56 -13.79 17.11
C GLY A 368 -8.77 -12.89 17.37
N ILE A 369 -8.99 -11.86 16.55
CA ILE A 369 -10.12 -10.94 16.67
C ILE A 369 -11.34 -11.60 16.03
N ALA A 370 -12.35 -11.93 16.84
CA ALA A 370 -13.53 -12.64 16.39
C ALA A 370 -14.54 -11.74 15.61
N PRO A 371 -15.25 -12.31 14.61
CA PRO A 371 -16.46 -11.69 14.04
C PRO A 371 -17.50 -11.48 15.13
N SER A 372 -17.77 -10.22 15.50
CA SER A 372 -18.98 -9.70 16.14
C SER A 372 -19.84 -10.67 16.99
N GLY A 373 -19.83 -10.51 18.32
CA GLY A 373 -20.93 -11.02 19.16
C GLY A 373 -20.60 -11.29 20.63
N GLY A 374 -19.32 -11.41 21.00
CA GLY A 374 -18.89 -11.59 22.38
C GLY A 374 -18.10 -10.39 22.88
N ASN A 375 -18.40 -9.91 24.09
CA ASN A 375 -17.71 -8.82 24.78
C ASN A 375 -16.21 -9.10 25.09
N ASP A 376 -15.63 -10.21 24.62
CA ASP A 376 -14.37 -10.76 25.14
C ASP A 376 -13.12 -10.57 24.25
N HIS A 377 -13.23 -10.02 23.03
CA HIS A 377 -12.07 -9.85 22.11
C HIS A 377 -11.95 -8.43 21.54
N ALA A 378 -12.15 -7.43 22.39
CA ALA A 378 -12.29 -6.05 21.98
C ALA A 378 -10.94 -5.38 21.66
N ALA A 379 -10.76 -4.95 20.41
CA ALA A 379 -9.94 -3.79 20.10
C ALA A 379 -10.54 -2.58 20.85
N ARG A 380 -9.93 -2.16 21.96
CA ARG A 380 -10.45 -1.07 22.80
C ARG A 380 -9.64 0.18 22.58
N VAL A 381 -10.33 1.26 22.33
CA VAL A 381 -9.67 2.50 21.98
C VAL A 381 -9.89 3.49 23.08
N HIS A 382 -8.82 4.15 23.44
CA HIS A 382 -8.70 5.09 24.52
C HIS A 382 -8.07 6.37 23.97
N GLY A 383 -8.61 7.54 24.34
CA GLY A 383 -7.98 8.83 24.04
C GLY A 383 -8.86 9.84 23.32
N ALA A 384 -8.41 11.09 23.34
CA ALA A 384 -8.98 12.23 22.65
C ALA A 384 -7.97 12.77 21.61
N ALA A 385 -8.50 13.46 20.59
CA ALA A 385 -7.94 14.22 19.44
C ALA A 385 -6.43 14.30 19.11
N ALA A 386 -5.49 14.06 20.03
CA ALA A 386 -4.05 14.16 19.82
C ALA A 386 -3.26 12.86 20.09
N VAL A 387 -3.84 11.88 20.81
CA VAL A 387 -3.22 10.58 21.07
C VAL A 387 -4.27 9.48 20.96
N LEU A 388 -4.13 8.62 19.95
CA LEU A 388 -4.92 7.40 19.84
C LEU A 388 -4.20 6.28 20.58
N ALA A 389 -4.78 5.73 21.65
CA ALA A 389 -4.33 4.49 22.28
C ALA A 389 -5.27 3.35 21.85
N LEU A 390 -4.80 2.37 21.09
CA LEU A 390 -5.56 1.13 20.80
C LEU A 390 -4.97 -0.04 21.61
N ASP A 391 -5.82 -0.69 22.38
CA ASP A 391 -5.57 -1.93 23.11
C ASP A 391 -6.08 -3.11 22.29
N ILE A 392 -5.17 -3.99 21.87
CA ILE A 392 -5.49 -5.28 21.27
C ILE A 392 -5.18 -6.36 22.30
N VAL A 393 -6.20 -7.12 22.71
CA VAL A 393 -6.07 -8.25 23.64
C VAL A 393 -6.31 -9.55 22.88
N ALA A 394 -5.26 -10.35 22.69
CA ALA A 394 -5.38 -11.64 22.01
C ALA A 394 -5.94 -12.70 22.98
N SER A 395 -6.86 -13.53 22.50
CA SER A 395 -7.66 -14.47 23.31
C SER A 395 -6.88 -15.57 24.05
N ALA A 396 -5.62 -15.82 23.67
CA ALA A 396 -4.81 -16.92 24.20
C ALA A 396 -3.63 -16.49 25.10
N ASN A 397 -3.33 -15.19 25.19
CA ASN A 397 -2.12 -14.71 25.84
C ASN A 397 -2.45 -13.70 26.96
N THR A 398 -1.60 -13.66 27.99
CA THR A 398 -1.57 -12.57 28.97
C THR A 398 -0.97 -11.30 28.36
N GLU A 399 -1.04 -11.09 27.05
CA GLU A 399 -0.38 -9.98 26.36
C GLU A 399 -1.40 -9.00 25.78
N GLN A 400 -1.16 -7.71 26.03
CA GLN A 400 -1.87 -6.57 25.48
C GLN A 400 -0.92 -5.76 24.61
N MET A 401 -1.37 -5.43 23.40
CA MET A 401 -0.66 -4.48 22.55
C MET A 401 -1.32 -3.11 22.64
N LEU A 402 -0.55 -2.11 23.07
CA LEU A 402 -0.95 -0.72 23.08
C LEU A 402 -0.31 0.00 21.88
N ILE A 403 -1.15 0.64 21.07
CA ILE A 403 -0.71 1.43 19.92
C ILE A 403 -0.98 2.89 20.23
N MET A 404 0.04 3.73 20.28
CA MET A 404 -0.08 5.17 20.46
C MET A 404 0.27 5.90 19.17
N VAL A 405 -0.62 6.76 18.69
CA VAL A 405 -0.40 7.63 17.52
C VAL A 405 -0.57 9.08 17.94
N GLY A 406 0.50 9.88 17.80
CA GLY A 406 0.58 11.26 18.29
C GLY A 406 0.51 12.33 17.20
N ASN A 407 0.47 13.62 17.59
CA ASN A 407 0.54 14.78 16.68
C ASN A 407 1.93 15.44 16.64
N GLY A 408 3.01 14.64 16.74
CA GLY A 408 4.36 15.16 16.94
C GLY A 408 4.60 15.53 18.40
N GLY A 409 5.76 15.14 18.95
CA GLY A 409 6.20 15.44 20.31
C GLY A 409 6.01 14.31 21.33
N THR A 410 6.04 14.65 22.62
CA THR A 410 6.05 13.66 23.70
C THR A 410 4.66 13.07 23.97
N LEU A 411 4.46 11.82 23.59
CA LEU A 411 3.32 10.99 23.95
C LEU A 411 3.39 10.63 25.44
N THR A 412 2.36 10.95 26.22
CA THR A 412 2.29 10.55 27.63
C THR A 412 1.20 9.49 27.84
N PHE A 413 1.57 8.32 28.37
CA PHE A 413 0.64 7.26 28.74
C PHE A 413 1.07 6.60 30.06
N ASN A 414 0.14 6.46 31.01
CA ASN A 414 0.41 5.93 32.35
C ASN A 414 1.67 6.52 33.02
N ARG A 415 1.82 7.86 32.94
CA ARG A 415 2.98 8.64 33.45
C ARG A 415 4.32 8.35 32.76
N ARG A 416 4.35 7.53 31.72
CA ARG A 416 5.51 7.36 30.84
C ARG A 416 5.42 8.35 29.70
N GLN A 417 6.59 8.86 29.29
CA GLN A 417 6.74 9.80 28.19
C GLN A 417 7.54 9.13 27.08
N PHE A 418 7.04 9.21 25.86
CA PHE A 418 7.66 8.67 24.66
C PHE A 418 7.82 9.80 23.66
N ASP A 419 9.02 9.98 23.12
CA ASP A 419 9.29 10.95 22.07
C ASP A 419 9.22 10.26 20.70
N ALA A 420 8.00 10.06 20.20
CA ALA A 420 7.73 9.28 18.99
C ALA A 420 6.35 9.61 18.42
N ASP A 421 6.19 9.51 17.10
CA ASP A 421 4.88 9.68 16.44
C ASP A 421 4.02 8.41 16.54
N ILE A 422 4.67 7.25 16.53
CA ILE A 422 4.04 5.93 16.65
C ILE A 422 4.79 5.11 17.69
N VAL A 423 4.06 4.56 18.66
CA VAL A 423 4.61 3.65 19.67
C VAL A 423 3.73 2.41 19.74
N LEU A 424 4.36 1.24 19.68
CA LEU A 424 3.78 -0.06 19.95
C LEU A 424 4.39 -0.59 21.25
N LEU A 425 3.58 -0.80 22.29
CA LEU A 425 4.00 -1.46 23.53
C LEU A 425 3.33 -2.81 23.65
N ARG A 426 4.09 -3.83 24.04
CA ARG A 426 3.54 -5.09 24.54
C ARG A 426 3.60 -5.12 26.05
N ILE A 427 2.49 -5.42 26.67
CA ILE A 427 2.30 -5.38 28.11
C ILE A 427 1.71 -6.72 28.55
N ASP A 428 2.24 -7.29 29.63
CA ASP A 428 1.61 -8.43 30.29
C ASP A 428 0.40 -7.95 31.10
N THR A 429 -0.79 -8.48 30.82
CA THR A 429 -2.07 -8.06 31.40
C THR A 429 -2.26 -8.50 32.84
N LEU A 430 -1.53 -9.51 33.32
CA LEU A 430 -1.61 -9.98 34.71
C LEU A 430 -0.70 -9.16 35.63
N THR A 431 0.49 -8.84 35.16
CA THR A 431 1.55 -8.18 35.95
C THR A 431 1.69 -6.69 35.66
N GLY A 432 1.17 -6.22 34.52
CA GLY A 432 1.41 -4.87 34.00
C GLY A 432 2.85 -4.64 33.50
N GLN A 433 3.66 -5.70 33.42
CA GLN A 433 5.05 -5.60 32.99
C GLN A 433 5.12 -5.34 31.48
N GLN A 434 6.03 -4.45 31.06
CA GLN A 434 6.34 -4.28 29.64
C GLN A 434 7.16 -5.47 29.14
N LEU A 435 6.64 -6.16 28.13
CA LEU A 435 7.27 -7.33 27.50
C LEU A 435 8.12 -6.94 26.29
N GLY A 436 7.75 -5.85 25.61
CA GLY A 436 8.46 -5.33 24.44
C GLY A 436 7.98 -3.95 24.04
N GLN A 437 8.78 -3.25 23.24
CA GLN A 437 8.44 -1.94 22.71
C GLN A 437 9.08 -1.76 21.33
N ILE A 438 8.26 -1.35 20.36
CA ILE A 438 8.71 -0.75 19.12
C ILE A 438 8.28 0.71 19.20
N ALA A 439 9.23 1.61 19.39
CA ALA A 439 8.98 3.03 19.31
C ALA A 439 9.73 3.55 18.09
N VAL A 440 9.01 4.16 17.15
CA VAL A 440 9.62 4.79 15.99
C VAL A 440 9.74 6.28 16.28
N PRO A 441 10.94 6.77 16.63
CA PRO A 441 11.14 8.19 16.92
C PRO A 441 10.99 9.03 15.65
N LEU A 442 10.91 10.35 15.83
CA LEU A 442 11.23 11.29 14.76
C LEU A 442 12.64 10.93 14.24
N LEU A 443 12.72 10.28 13.09
CA LEU A 443 13.92 10.38 12.27
C LEU A 443 13.93 11.84 11.82
N SER A 444 14.57 12.69 12.64
CA SER A 444 14.72 14.12 12.35
C SER A 444 15.17 14.27 10.89
N PRO A 445 14.65 15.26 10.14
CA PRO A 445 15.15 15.50 8.80
C PRO A 445 16.66 15.78 8.91
N ALA A 446 17.44 14.95 8.22
CA ALA A 446 18.88 15.16 8.04
C ALA A 446 19.13 16.43 7.21
#